data_AF-A0A7J6UFY3-F1
#
_entry.id   AF-A0A7J6UFY3-F1
#
_cell.length_a   1.000
_cell.length_b   1.000
_cell.length_c   1.000
_cell.angle_alpha   90.00
_cell.angle_beta   90.00
_cell.angle_gamma   90.00
#
_symmetry.space_group_name_H-M   'P 1'
#
loop_
_entity.id
_entity.type
_entity.pdbx_description
1 polymer ?
#
loop_
_entity_poly.entity_id
_entity_poly.type
_entity_poly.pdbx_seq_one_letter_code
_entity_poly.pdbx_strand_id
1 'polypeptide(L)'
;FGADCAGPIREAGRQCELHPPYHVPYDAWGNRIDEVWTCPEWKGMHAIAAKEGLIALAYSRPLGKEVSRVYQLAKLYLFAPSSGLYSCPLAMTDGAAFVIEKVGSASTCLASIRQWIQVLRESKAEGEGYRNAQLEDALRHLTSQDEKEFWTSGQWMTERGGGSDVGAATATTAVESQDEVGVWLLAGNKWFTSATDAHMTFTLARTSDAKGGLDMFYLPTRDNQGKLNGLEIVRLKDKLGTRQLPTAEMNLSGSRAVRVTRGGRGLGVIMNLASITRVHNTVSAAAGMRRILQLAKDYSTKREAFGRKLMELPAHVAALAELEVEARAASCLWLEMARLLGRIEAATAANDETMIFRLLVPLSKLLTGRQAVDVASKGIELFGGAGYMEDTGLPAHLRDAQVLAIWEGTSNVQAMD
;
A
#
# COMPACT_ATOMS: atom_id res chain seq x y z
N PHE A 1 12.71 10.61 -14.84
CA PHE A 1 11.66 10.27 -13.86
C PHE A 1 10.70 11.43 -13.51
N GLY A 2 11.14 12.54 -12.91
CA GLY A 2 10.21 13.64 -12.55
C GLY A 2 9.46 14.23 -13.75
N ALA A 3 10.14 14.41 -14.89
CA ALA A 3 9.52 14.81 -16.16
C ALA A 3 8.50 13.78 -16.65
N ASP A 4 8.80 12.49 -16.55
CA ASP A 4 7.89 11.41 -16.93
C ASP A 4 6.63 11.41 -16.06
N CYS A 5 6.80 11.61 -14.74
CA CYS A 5 5.71 11.78 -13.77
C CYS A 5 4.84 12.99 -14.06
N ALA A 6 5.38 14.06 -14.64
CA ALA A 6 4.63 15.26 -15.01
C ALA A 6 4.00 15.20 -16.41
N GLY A 7 4.46 14.28 -17.27
CA GLY A 7 4.00 14.07 -18.64
C GLY A 7 3.37 12.69 -18.84
N PRO A 8 4.06 11.75 -19.52
CA PRO A 8 3.46 10.49 -19.98
C PRO A 8 2.84 9.63 -18.86
N ILE A 9 3.46 9.57 -17.67
CA ILE A 9 2.90 8.80 -16.55
C ILE A 9 1.62 9.45 -16.03
N ARG A 10 1.58 10.78 -15.95
CA ARG A 10 0.36 11.51 -15.54
C ARG A 10 -0.79 11.25 -16.51
N GLU A 11 -0.51 11.27 -17.81
CA GLU A 11 -1.53 10.98 -18.82
C GLU A 11 -2.04 9.54 -18.69
N ALA A 12 -1.13 8.58 -18.54
CA ALA A 12 -1.49 7.18 -18.30
C ALA A 12 -2.35 7.03 -17.02
N GLY A 13 -1.97 7.69 -15.93
CA GLY A 13 -2.75 7.69 -14.69
C GLY A 13 -4.14 8.31 -14.84
N ARG A 14 -4.30 9.32 -15.71
CA ARG A 14 -5.61 9.88 -16.05
C ARG A 14 -6.45 8.88 -16.84
N GLN A 15 -5.86 8.15 -17.78
CA GLN A 15 -6.57 7.10 -18.52
C GLN A 15 -7.05 5.97 -17.60
N CYS A 16 -6.28 5.62 -16.57
CA CYS A 16 -6.72 4.67 -15.55
C CYS A 16 -7.98 5.13 -14.78
N GLU A 17 -8.12 6.44 -14.53
CA GLU A 17 -9.32 7.02 -13.88
C GLU A 17 -10.53 7.06 -14.82
N LEU A 18 -10.30 7.30 -16.11
CA LEU A 18 -11.37 7.33 -17.11
C LEU A 18 -11.87 5.93 -17.48
N HIS A 19 -11.02 4.91 -17.34
CA HIS A 19 -11.31 3.51 -17.68
C HIS A 19 -11.10 2.60 -16.46
N PRO A 20 -11.98 2.69 -15.44
CA PRO A 20 -11.88 1.87 -14.23
C PRO A 20 -12.00 0.37 -14.56
N PRO A 21 -11.45 -0.51 -13.71
CA PRO A 21 -11.50 -1.95 -13.92
C PRO A 21 -12.94 -2.47 -13.76
N TYR A 22 -13.23 -3.57 -14.47
CA TYR A 22 -14.49 -4.29 -14.34
C TYR A 22 -14.25 -5.79 -14.25
N HIS A 23 -15.22 -6.50 -13.69
CA HIS A 23 -15.16 -7.94 -13.44
C HIS A 23 -15.99 -8.69 -14.47
N VAL A 24 -15.37 -9.71 -15.06
CA VAL A 24 -15.98 -10.66 -15.98
C VAL A 24 -16.07 -12.02 -15.27
N PRO A 25 -17.19 -12.33 -14.61
CA PRO A 25 -17.32 -13.56 -13.83
C PRO A 25 -17.37 -14.81 -14.71
N TYR A 26 -18.01 -14.74 -15.87
CA TYR A 26 -18.26 -15.90 -16.74
C TYR A 26 -17.81 -15.63 -18.18
N ASP A 27 -17.36 -16.70 -18.86
CA ASP A 27 -17.16 -16.68 -20.30
C ASP A 27 -18.50 -16.82 -21.07
N ALA A 28 -18.44 -16.77 -22.41
CA ALA A 28 -19.62 -16.90 -23.27
C ALA A 28 -20.31 -18.28 -23.21
N TRP A 29 -19.70 -19.28 -22.58
CA TRP A 29 -20.19 -20.65 -22.47
C TRP A 29 -20.73 -20.97 -21.06
N GLY A 30 -20.70 -20.00 -20.14
CA GLY A 30 -21.17 -20.16 -18.77
C GLY A 30 -20.13 -20.72 -17.80
N ASN A 31 -18.87 -20.84 -18.19
CA ASN A 31 -17.80 -21.24 -17.26
C ASN A 31 -17.38 -20.04 -16.40
N ARG A 32 -17.18 -20.26 -15.09
CA ARG A 32 -16.63 -19.22 -14.19
C ARG A 32 -15.16 -18.99 -14.51
N ILE A 33 -14.77 -17.74 -14.77
CA ILE A 33 -13.38 -17.33 -15.10
C ILE A 33 -12.83 -16.25 -14.17
N ASP A 34 -13.70 -15.42 -13.58
CA ASP A 34 -13.35 -14.34 -12.66
C ASP A 34 -12.18 -13.45 -13.16
N GLU A 35 -12.27 -13.04 -14.42
CA GLU A 35 -11.28 -12.13 -15.01
C GLU A 35 -11.54 -10.69 -14.52
N VAL A 36 -10.48 -9.99 -14.15
CA VAL A 36 -10.52 -8.55 -13.88
C VAL A 36 -9.85 -7.85 -15.04
N TRP A 37 -10.65 -7.16 -15.84
CA TRP A 37 -10.13 -6.33 -16.90
C TRP A 37 -9.60 -5.01 -16.32
N THR A 38 -8.40 -4.63 -16.75
CA THR A 38 -7.77 -3.33 -16.47
C THR A 38 -7.31 -2.69 -17.77
N CYS A 39 -7.28 -1.36 -17.82
CA CYS A 39 -6.82 -0.63 -18.99
C CYS A 39 -5.32 -0.89 -19.29
N PRO A 40 -4.88 -0.71 -20.55
CA PRO A 40 -3.47 -0.87 -20.92
C PRO A 40 -2.52 0.00 -20.10
N GLU A 41 -2.93 1.20 -19.71
CA GLU A 41 -2.14 2.15 -18.93
C GLU A 41 -1.87 1.64 -17.52
N TRP A 42 -2.82 0.94 -16.90
CA TRP A 42 -2.62 0.26 -15.62
C TRP A 42 -1.54 -0.82 -15.72
N LYS A 43 -1.54 -1.61 -16.81
CA LYS A 43 -0.47 -2.58 -17.10
C LYS A 43 0.87 -1.87 -17.40
N GLY A 44 0.83 -0.69 -18.02
CA GLY A 44 2.00 0.17 -18.19
C GLY A 44 2.62 0.62 -16.87
N MET A 45 1.81 0.91 -15.84
CA MET A 45 2.31 1.26 -14.50
C MET A 45 3.11 0.12 -13.86
N HIS A 46 2.73 -1.13 -14.12
CA HIS A 46 3.50 -2.29 -13.69
C HIS A 46 4.92 -2.30 -14.27
N ALA A 47 5.04 -2.15 -15.59
CA ALA A 47 6.32 -2.08 -16.30
C ALA A 47 7.18 -0.91 -15.83
N ILE A 48 6.57 0.28 -15.65
CA ILE A 48 7.24 1.46 -15.13
C ILE A 48 7.77 1.18 -13.72
N ALA A 49 6.97 0.58 -12.84
CA ALA A 49 7.36 0.33 -11.46
C ALA A 49 8.57 -0.61 -11.35
N ALA A 50 8.60 -1.67 -12.17
CA ALA A 50 9.73 -2.59 -12.27
C ALA A 50 10.98 -1.86 -12.78
N LYS A 51 10.90 -1.26 -13.97
CA LYS A 51 12.03 -0.59 -14.64
C LYS A 51 12.63 0.53 -13.81
N GLU A 52 11.79 1.31 -13.13
CA GLU A 52 12.24 2.41 -12.29
C GLU A 52 12.64 1.96 -10.87
N GLY A 53 12.54 0.66 -10.58
CA GLY A 53 12.94 0.08 -9.30
C GLY A 53 12.18 0.65 -8.10
N LEU A 54 10.89 0.96 -8.26
CA LEU A 54 10.09 1.63 -7.23
C LEU A 54 9.97 0.80 -5.93
N ILE A 55 10.21 -0.51 -6.02
CA ILE A 55 10.42 -1.40 -4.86
C ILE A 55 11.89 -1.76 -4.74
N ALA A 56 12.49 -2.26 -5.84
CA ALA A 56 13.83 -2.83 -5.88
C ALA A 56 14.91 -1.96 -5.23
N LEU A 57 14.85 -0.63 -5.39
CA LEU A 57 15.87 0.30 -4.90
C LEU A 57 16.11 0.24 -3.40
N ALA A 58 15.08 -0.07 -2.60
CA ALA A 58 15.22 -0.20 -1.16
C ALA A 58 16.02 -1.47 -0.75
N TYR A 59 16.01 -2.50 -1.61
CA TYR A 59 16.57 -3.82 -1.31
C TYR A 59 17.91 -4.06 -2.01
N SER A 60 18.10 -3.54 -3.23
CA SER A 60 19.39 -3.56 -3.94
C SER A 60 20.39 -2.56 -3.35
N ARG A 61 19.89 -1.54 -2.64
CA ARG A 61 20.64 -0.57 -1.83
C ARG A 61 21.82 0.10 -2.58
N PRO A 62 21.60 0.67 -3.79
CA PRO A 62 22.68 1.16 -4.64
C PRO A 62 23.42 2.39 -4.07
N LEU A 63 22.79 3.13 -3.14
CA LEU A 63 23.37 4.28 -2.46
C LEU A 63 23.82 3.97 -1.02
N GLY A 64 23.95 2.68 -0.70
CA GLY A 64 24.20 2.21 0.67
C GLY A 64 22.91 1.98 1.46
N LYS A 65 23.03 1.25 2.58
CA LYS A 65 21.88 0.73 3.33
C LYS A 65 21.02 1.82 3.96
N GLU A 66 21.62 2.91 4.42
CA GLU A 66 20.88 3.98 5.11
C GLU A 66 20.12 4.91 4.16
N VAL A 67 20.68 5.18 2.98
CA VAL A 67 20.19 6.24 2.08
C VAL A 67 19.23 5.70 1.03
N SER A 68 19.33 4.41 0.68
CA SER A 68 18.55 3.84 -0.42
C SER A 68 17.04 3.86 -0.17
N ARG A 69 16.59 3.80 1.10
CA ARG A 69 15.18 3.96 1.46
C ARG A 69 14.67 5.38 1.20
N VAL A 70 15.48 6.41 1.49
CA VAL A 70 15.16 7.81 1.15
C VAL A 70 15.05 7.97 -0.35
N TYR A 71 15.97 7.39 -1.12
CA TYR A 71 15.94 7.45 -2.58
C TYR A 71 14.68 6.79 -3.16
N GLN A 72 14.33 5.59 -2.68
CA GLN A 72 13.14 4.87 -3.12
C GLN A 72 11.85 5.66 -2.80
N LEU A 73 11.69 6.13 -1.57
CA LEU A 73 10.51 6.91 -1.17
C LEU A 73 10.43 8.28 -1.88
N ALA A 74 11.57 8.90 -2.23
CA ALA A 74 11.58 10.11 -3.05
C ALA A 74 11.06 9.86 -4.48
N LYS A 75 11.35 8.70 -5.09
CA LYS A 75 10.73 8.32 -6.36
C LYS A 75 9.23 8.08 -6.20
N LEU A 76 8.82 7.37 -5.14
CA LEU A 76 7.40 7.13 -4.87
C LEU A 76 6.62 8.42 -4.60
N TYR A 77 7.22 9.42 -3.95
CA TYR A 77 6.65 10.75 -3.77
C TYR A 77 6.36 11.44 -5.11
N LEU A 78 7.23 11.30 -6.11
CA LEU A 78 7.01 11.85 -7.45
C LEU A 78 5.94 11.04 -8.22
N PHE A 79 5.94 9.72 -8.06
CA PHE A 79 5.10 8.79 -8.80
C PHE A 79 3.64 8.79 -8.34
N ALA A 80 3.41 8.74 -7.02
CA ALA A 80 2.09 8.53 -6.42
C ALA A 80 0.97 9.40 -7.03
N PRO A 81 1.09 10.75 -7.13
CA PRO A 81 0.01 11.61 -7.62
C PRO A 81 -0.24 11.51 -9.13
N SER A 82 0.59 10.76 -9.87
CA SER A 82 0.45 10.52 -11.31
C SER A 82 0.18 9.05 -11.65
N SER A 83 0.23 8.16 -10.68
CA SER A 83 0.25 6.70 -10.89
C SER A 83 -1.12 6.07 -11.17
N GLY A 84 -2.20 6.85 -11.20
CA GLY A 84 -3.55 6.31 -11.19
C GLY A 84 -3.76 5.34 -10.02
N LEU A 85 -3.26 5.68 -8.83
CA LEU A 85 -3.30 4.86 -7.61
C LEU A 85 -2.54 3.53 -7.64
N TYR A 86 -1.68 3.30 -8.65
CA TYR A 86 -0.77 2.15 -8.67
C TYR A 86 0.26 2.17 -7.51
N SER A 87 0.43 3.30 -6.81
CA SER A 87 1.19 3.34 -5.55
C SER A 87 0.64 2.43 -4.44
N CYS A 88 -0.65 2.08 -4.45
CA CYS A 88 -1.25 1.17 -3.47
C CYS A 88 -0.70 -0.28 -3.59
N PRO A 89 -0.73 -0.92 -4.78
CA PRO A 89 -0.02 -2.18 -5.02
C PRO A 89 1.44 -2.13 -4.59
N LEU A 90 2.14 -1.02 -4.87
CA LEU A 90 3.56 -0.87 -4.51
C LEU A 90 3.79 -0.82 -3.00
N ALA A 91 2.92 -0.16 -2.24
CA ALA A 91 3.00 -0.16 -0.78
C ALA A 91 2.90 -1.57 -0.18
N MET A 92 1.93 -2.35 -0.64
CA MET A 92 1.75 -3.74 -0.19
C MET A 92 2.90 -4.65 -0.66
N THR A 93 3.44 -4.40 -1.85
CA THR A 93 4.61 -5.11 -2.41
C THR A 93 5.87 -4.84 -1.57
N ASP A 94 6.13 -3.58 -1.21
CA ASP A 94 7.24 -3.19 -0.34
C ASP A 94 7.09 -3.81 1.05
N GLY A 95 5.90 -3.71 1.64
CA GLY A 95 5.64 -4.31 2.95
C GLY A 95 5.79 -5.85 2.94
N ALA A 96 5.37 -6.52 1.86
CA ALA A 96 5.58 -7.95 1.68
C ALA A 96 7.07 -8.31 1.57
N ALA A 97 7.82 -7.59 0.73
CA ALA A 97 9.27 -7.77 0.59
C ALA A 97 10.01 -7.53 1.92
N PHE A 98 9.62 -6.49 2.67
CA PHE A 98 10.17 -6.18 3.98
C PHE A 98 9.94 -7.32 4.98
N VAL A 99 8.70 -7.82 5.06
CA VAL A 99 8.37 -8.95 5.92
C VAL A 99 9.18 -10.17 5.54
N ILE A 100 9.29 -10.51 4.25
CA ILE A 100 10.07 -11.68 3.83
C ILE A 100 11.57 -11.53 4.13
N GLU A 101 12.16 -10.34 3.90
CA GLU A 101 13.57 -10.09 4.22
C GLU A 101 13.84 -10.25 5.73
N LYS A 102 12.88 -9.88 6.58
CA LYS A 102 13.03 -9.87 8.04
C LYS A 102 12.57 -11.15 8.73
N VAL A 103 11.59 -11.84 8.19
CA VAL A 103 11.15 -13.15 8.68
C VAL A 103 12.31 -14.14 8.48
N GLY A 104 12.93 -14.57 9.58
CA GLY A 104 14.13 -15.43 9.58
C GLY A 104 15.48 -14.68 9.73
N SER A 105 15.50 -13.35 9.73
CA SER A 105 16.69 -12.55 10.05
C SER A 105 16.73 -12.22 11.55
N ALA A 106 17.87 -12.46 12.21
CA ALA A 106 18.04 -12.18 13.64
C ALA A 106 18.15 -10.68 13.99
N SER A 107 18.04 -9.76 13.01
CA SER A 107 18.30 -8.34 13.22
C SER A 107 17.23 -7.41 12.62
N THR A 108 16.81 -6.48 13.49
CA THR A 108 15.97 -5.29 13.28
C THR A 108 14.46 -5.50 13.07
N CYS A 109 13.67 -5.16 14.09
CA CYS A 109 12.20 -5.11 14.05
C CYS A 109 11.65 -3.92 14.85
N LEU A 110 10.51 -3.38 14.38
CA LEU A 110 9.95 -2.07 14.74
C LEU A 110 8.78 -2.12 15.73
N ALA A 111 8.25 -3.30 16.05
CA ALA A 111 7.27 -3.50 17.10
C ALA A 111 7.93 -3.65 18.48
N SER A 112 7.19 -3.33 19.55
CA SER A 112 7.68 -3.17 20.93
C SER A 112 8.84 -4.14 21.29
N ILE A 113 9.99 -3.56 21.63
CA ILE A 113 11.25 -4.27 21.93
C ILE A 113 11.02 -5.44 22.91
N ARG A 114 10.03 -5.36 23.80
CA ARG A 114 9.72 -6.39 24.81
C ARG A 114 8.95 -7.60 24.29
N GLN A 115 7.89 -7.43 23.48
CA GLN A 115 7.09 -8.58 23.02
C GLN A 115 7.86 -9.48 22.04
N TRP A 116 8.77 -8.90 21.27
CA TRP A 116 9.54 -9.64 20.27
C TRP A 116 10.82 -10.30 20.81
N ILE A 117 11.46 -9.80 21.87
CA ILE A 117 12.51 -10.55 22.58
C ILE A 117 11.97 -11.92 23.02
N GLN A 118 10.69 -11.98 23.41
CA GLN A 118 10.05 -13.22 23.80
C GLN A 118 9.72 -14.10 22.59
N VAL A 119 9.11 -13.55 21.53
CA VAL A 119 8.81 -14.28 20.28
C VAL A 119 10.06 -14.82 19.58
N LEU A 120 11.17 -14.08 19.55
CA LEU A 120 12.43 -14.51 18.94
C LEU A 120 13.15 -15.57 19.79
N ARG A 121 13.16 -15.42 21.12
CA ARG A 121 13.71 -16.44 22.03
C ARG A 121 12.95 -17.76 21.91
N GLU A 122 11.64 -17.70 21.75
CA GLU A 122 10.79 -18.88 21.59
C GLU A 122 10.88 -19.47 20.16
N SER A 123 10.99 -18.64 19.10
CA SER A 123 11.18 -19.16 17.72
C SER A 123 12.51 -19.87 17.48
N LYS A 124 13.58 -19.47 18.20
CA LYS A 124 14.86 -20.20 18.18
C LYS A 124 14.80 -21.53 18.91
N ALA A 125 13.88 -21.70 19.86
CA ALA A 125 13.74 -22.93 20.63
C ALA A 125 13.03 -24.05 19.84
N GLU A 126 12.25 -23.71 18.79
CA GLU A 126 11.46 -24.66 18.00
C GLU A 126 12.11 -25.08 16.66
N GLY A 127 13.30 -24.56 16.30
CA GLY A 127 14.09 -25.08 15.16
C GLY A 127 13.52 -24.80 13.75
N GLU A 128 12.47 -24.00 13.60
CA GLU A 128 11.77 -23.82 12.32
C GLU A 128 11.95 -22.40 11.75
N GLY A 129 12.67 -22.28 10.64
CA GLY A 129 12.76 -21.04 9.90
C GLY A 129 11.42 -20.71 9.23
N TYR A 130 10.81 -19.58 9.60
CA TYR A 130 9.64 -19.02 8.93
C TYR A 130 9.87 -18.64 7.47
N ARG A 131 11.13 -18.63 7.02
CA ARG A 131 11.56 -18.35 5.65
C ARG A 131 11.81 -19.66 4.92
N ASN A 132 11.17 -19.82 3.76
CA ASN A 132 11.28 -20.99 2.91
C ASN A 132 11.56 -20.60 1.46
N ALA A 133 11.84 -21.59 0.60
CA ALA A 133 12.18 -21.37 -0.80
C ALA A 133 11.11 -20.56 -1.57
N GLN A 134 9.82 -20.75 -1.26
CA GLN A 134 8.73 -20.02 -1.92
C GLN A 134 8.71 -18.54 -1.54
N LEU A 135 9.02 -18.22 -0.27
CA LEU A 135 9.16 -16.82 0.16
C LEU A 135 10.41 -16.17 -0.44
N GLU A 136 11.52 -16.90 -0.55
CA GLU A 136 12.72 -16.39 -1.23
C GLU A 136 12.49 -16.12 -2.72
N ASP A 137 11.76 -17.01 -3.37
CA ASP A 137 11.32 -16.86 -4.74
C ASP A 137 10.43 -15.61 -4.90
N ALA A 138 9.42 -15.46 -4.03
CA ALA A 138 8.57 -14.28 -4.00
C ALA A 138 9.39 -13.00 -3.77
N LEU A 139 10.35 -12.98 -2.84
CA LEU A 139 11.19 -11.80 -2.60
C LEU A 139 11.97 -11.39 -3.86
N ARG A 140 12.52 -12.36 -4.60
CA ARG A 140 13.21 -12.10 -5.87
C ARG A 140 12.28 -11.43 -6.88
N HIS A 141 11.05 -11.94 -7.03
CA HIS A 141 10.06 -11.37 -7.94
C HIS A 141 9.55 -9.99 -7.49
N LEU A 142 9.22 -9.81 -6.20
CA LEU A 142 8.74 -8.54 -5.63
C LEU A 142 9.80 -7.42 -5.72
N THR A 143 11.08 -7.78 -5.82
CA THR A 143 12.20 -6.83 -5.90
C THR A 143 12.87 -6.81 -7.27
N SER A 144 12.27 -7.46 -8.28
CA SER A 144 12.79 -7.46 -9.65
C SER A 144 12.65 -6.08 -10.31
N GLN A 145 13.62 -5.75 -11.18
CA GLN A 145 13.52 -4.62 -12.11
C GLN A 145 13.18 -5.05 -13.54
N ASP A 146 13.09 -6.37 -13.79
CA ASP A 146 12.57 -6.92 -15.04
C ASP A 146 11.04 -6.98 -14.95
N GLU A 147 10.36 -6.30 -15.87
CA GLU A 147 8.90 -6.25 -15.95
C GLU A 147 8.25 -7.63 -16.08
N LYS A 148 8.94 -8.62 -16.66
CA LYS A 148 8.40 -9.97 -16.85
C LYS A 148 8.45 -10.80 -15.57
N GLU A 149 9.38 -10.46 -14.70
CA GLU A 149 9.63 -11.15 -13.44
C GLU A 149 9.07 -10.37 -12.24
N PHE A 150 8.65 -9.11 -12.42
CA PHE A 150 8.19 -8.27 -11.33
C PHE A 150 6.82 -8.73 -10.83
N TRP A 151 6.72 -9.00 -9.53
CA TRP A 151 5.45 -9.29 -8.88
C TRP A 151 4.99 -8.13 -8.01
N THR A 152 3.68 -8.04 -7.87
CA THR A 152 3.03 -7.20 -6.87
C THR A 152 2.34 -8.09 -5.83
N SER A 153 2.16 -7.54 -4.62
CA SER A 153 1.47 -8.20 -3.52
C SER A 153 0.18 -7.46 -3.13
N GLY A 154 -0.84 -8.22 -2.73
CA GLY A 154 -1.96 -7.72 -1.91
C GLY A 154 -1.73 -7.93 -0.40
N GLN A 155 -2.58 -7.32 0.42
CA GLN A 155 -2.63 -7.51 1.88
C GLN A 155 -4.08 -7.73 2.31
N TRP A 156 -4.49 -8.98 2.53
CA TRP A 156 -5.90 -9.33 2.72
C TRP A 156 -6.21 -9.60 4.19
N MET A 157 -6.47 -8.52 4.93
CA MET A 157 -6.74 -8.57 6.37
C MET A 157 -8.22 -8.37 6.70
N THR A 158 -8.88 -7.41 6.05
CA THR A 158 -10.24 -7.02 6.41
C THR A 158 -11.27 -8.06 6.01
N GLU A 159 -12.12 -8.43 6.97
CA GLU A 159 -13.28 -9.30 6.76
C GLU A 159 -14.57 -8.55 7.14
N ARG A 160 -15.72 -9.17 6.92
CA ARG A 160 -17.03 -8.56 7.22
C ARG A 160 -17.18 -8.19 8.70
N GLY A 161 -16.56 -8.97 9.59
CA GLY A 161 -16.59 -8.71 11.03
C GLY A 161 -15.80 -7.46 11.46
N GLY A 162 -14.89 -6.95 10.61
CA GLY A 162 -14.06 -5.80 10.94
C GLY A 162 -12.70 -5.76 10.24
N GLY A 163 -12.19 -4.54 10.07
CA GLY A 163 -10.83 -4.26 9.56
C GLY A 163 -9.89 -3.63 10.58
N SER A 164 -10.42 -2.94 11.60
CA SER A 164 -9.61 -2.37 12.68
C SER A 164 -9.21 -3.41 13.73
N ASP A 165 -10.17 -4.25 14.13
CA ASP A 165 -9.95 -5.36 15.06
C ASP A 165 -9.89 -6.69 14.29
N VAL A 166 -8.80 -6.87 13.54
CA VAL A 166 -8.61 -8.06 12.71
C VAL A 166 -8.49 -9.33 13.56
N GLY A 167 -7.94 -9.21 14.78
CA GLY A 167 -7.78 -10.31 15.73
C GLY A 167 -9.11 -10.96 16.11
N ALA A 168 -10.11 -10.15 16.47
CA ALA A 168 -11.44 -10.65 16.78
C ALA A 168 -12.25 -10.98 15.51
N ALA A 169 -12.18 -10.14 14.49
CA ALA A 169 -13.07 -10.20 13.32
C ALA A 169 -12.77 -11.33 12.31
N THR A 170 -11.53 -11.81 12.24
CA THR A 170 -11.14 -12.83 11.25
C THR A 170 -11.88 -14.14 11.50
N ALA A 171 -12.66 -14.59 10.52
CA ALA A 171 -13.37 -15.85 10.49
C ALA A 171 -12.77 -16.86 9.49
N THR A 172 -11.87 -16.41 8.59
CA THR A 172 -11.14 -17.32 7.70
C THR A 172 -10.39 -18.38 8.50
N THR A 173 -10.55 -19.63 8.09
CA THR A 173 -9.88 -20.81 8.68
C THR A 173 -8.84 -21.35 7.72
N ALA A 174 -7.83 -22.04 8.27
CA ALA A 174 -6.83 -22.75 7.50
C ALA A 174 -6.62 -24.15 8.09
N VAL A 175 -6.63 -25.15 7.22
CA VAL A 175 -6.33 -26.55 7.55
C VAL A 175 -5.16 -27.04 6.71
N GLU A 176 -4.27 -27.83 7.28
CA GLU A 176 -3.18 -28.44 6.50
C GLU A 176 -3.76 -29.48 5.52
N SER A 177 -3.24 -29.49 4.30
CA SER A 177 -3.62 -30.43 3.26
C SER A 177 -3.22 -31.85 3.66
N GLN A 178 -4.11 -32.82 3.46
CA GLN A 178 -3.79 -34.23 3.67
C GLN A 178 -2.93 -34.81 2.55
N ASP A 179 -2.98 -34.19 1.37
CA ASP A 179 -2.32 -34.70 0.16
C ASP A 179 -0.91 -34.12 -0.04
N GLU A 180 -0.58 -33.00 0.61
CA GLU A 180 0.68 -32.29 0.39
C GLU A 180 1.16 -31.56 1.65
N VAL A 181 2.31 -32.00 2.18
CA VAL A 181 2.91 -31.48 3.40
C VAL A 181 3.30 -30.00 3.21
N GLY A 182 2.98 -29.15 4.19
CA GLY A 182 3.31 -27.73 4.17
C GLY A 182 2.35 -26.86 3.34
N VAL A 183 1.40 -27.46 2.63
CA VAL A 183 0.31 -26.73 1.95
C VAL A 183 -0.90 -26.62 2.89
N TRP A 184 -1.45 -25.42 2.99
CA TRP A 184 -2.63 -25.13 3.79
C TRP A 184 -3.79 -24.71 2.88
N LEU A 185 -5.00 -25.16 3.21
CA LEU A 185 -6.23 -24.83 2.49
C LEU A 185 -7.01 -23.80 3.29
N LEU A 186 -7.16 -22.61 2.73
CA LEU A 186 -7.87 -21.51 3.36
C LEU A 186 -9.33 -21.49 2.92
N ALA A 187 -10.22 -21.26 3.87
CA ALA A 187 -11.65 -21.13 3.65
C ALA A 187 -12.21 -19.92 4.42
N GLY A 188 -12.82 -18.98 3.71
CA GLY A 188 -13.34 -17.75 4.31
C GLY A 188 -13.71 -16.67 3.29
N ASN A 189 -13.90 -15.44 3.77
CA ASN A 189 -14.24 -14.28 2.94
C ASN A 189 -13.36 -13.09 3.31
N LYS A 190 -12.70 -12.52 2.32
CA LYS A 190 -11.94 -11.27 2.45
C LYS A 190 -12.78 -10.14 1.87
N TRP A 191 -13.14 -9.21 2.74
CA TRP A 191 -14.17 -8.21 2.46
C TRP A 191 -13.63 -7.04 1.63
N PHE A 192 -12.35 -6.68 1.82
CA PHE A 192 -11.63 -5.74 0.98
C PHE A 192 -10.29 -6.35 0.57
N THR A 193 -10.14 -6.61 -0.72
CA THR A 193 -8.90 -7.08 -1.34
C THR A 193 -8.47 -6.07 -2.40
N SER A 194 -7.56 -5.16 -2.07
CA SER A 194 -6.98 -4.24 -3.05
C SER A 194 -5.92 -4.95 -3.90
N ALA A 195 -5.74 -4.48 -5.14
CA ALA A 195 -4.82 -5.06 -6.13
C ALA A 195 -5.11 -6.54 -6.36
N THR A 196 -6.37 -6.87 -6.72
CA THR A 196 -6.76 -8.27 -6.98
C THR A 196 -6.10 -8.90 -8.20
N ASP A 197 -5.41 -8.08 -9.00
CA ASP A 197 -4.53 -8.47 -10.08
C ASP A 197 -3.07 -8.75 -9.63
N ALA A 198 -2.78 -8.63 -8.33
CA ALA A 198 -1.48 -8.99 -7.76
C ALA A 198 -1.18 -10.48 -7.88
N HIS A 199 0.11 -10.83 -7.86
CA HIS A 199 0.59 -12.20 -8.06
C HIS A 199 0.53 -13.04 -6.76
N MET A 200 0.64 -12.37 -5.63
CA MET A 200 0.58 -12.98 -4.31
C MET A 200 -0.14 -12.09 -3.31
N THR A 201 -0.43 -12.62 -2.13
CA THR A 201 -0.89 -11.83 -0.99
C THR A 201 -0.45 -12.45 0.33
N PHE A 202 -0.22 -11.61 1.34
CA PHE A 202 -0.27 -12.04 2.73
C PHE A 202 -1.68 -11.91 3.29
N THR A 203 -2.14 -12.95 3.98
CA THR A 203 -3.44 -12.98 4.65
C THR A 203 -3.34 -13.62 6.02
N LEU A 204 -4.41 -13.49 6.82
CA LEU A 204 -4.55 -14.10 8.13
C LEU A 204 -5.66 -15.15 8.12
N ALA A 205 -5.44 -16.23 8.87
CA ALA A 205 -6.44 -17.26 9.11
C ALA A 205 -6.27 -17.89 10.49
N ARG A 206 -7.35 -18.51 11.00
CA ARG A 206 -7.36 -19.31 12.22
C ARG A 206 -6.94 -20.74 11.92
N THR A 207 -6.00 -21.24 12.68
CA THR A 207 -5.63 -22.66 12.71
C THR A 207 -6.06 -23.28 14.04
N SER A 208 -6.23 -24.60 14.07
CA SER A 208 -6.67 -25.33 15.27
C SER A 208 -5.68 -25.22 16.45
N ASP A 209 -4.39 -25.05 16.15
CA ASP A 209 -3.30 -24.94 17.11
C ASP A 209 -3.02 -23.49 17.58
N ALA A 210 -3.67 -22.47 17.01
CA ALA A 210 -3.37 -21.05 17.29
C ALA A 210 -3.92 -20.53 18.64
N LYS A 211 -4.56 -21.37 19.48
CA LYS A 211 -5.10 -21.01 20.82
C LYS A 211 -5.87 -19.67 20.87
N GLY A 212 -6.66 -19.38 19.83
CA GLY A 212 -7.44 -18.13 19.69
C GLY A 212 -6.74 -16.99 18.95
N GLY A 213 -5.45 -17.12 18.63
CA GLY A 213 -4.69 -16.21 17.77
C GLY A 213 -4.92 -16.45 16.27
N LEU A 214 -4.17 -15.72 15.45
CA LEU A 214 -4.19 -15.80 13.99
C LEU A 214 -2.80 -16.12 13.47
N ASP A 215 -2.70 -16.94 12.43
CA ASP A 215 -1.46 -17.12 11.69
C ASP A 215 -1.50 -16.44 10.33
N MET A 216 -0.31 -16.04 9.88
CA MET A 216 -0.09 -15.38 8.61
C MET A 216 0.25 -16.41 7.55
N PHE A 217 -0.31 -16.22 6.36
CA PHE A 217 -0.17 -17.11 5.22
C PHE A 217 0.27 -16.33 4.00
N TYR A 218 1.22 -16.92 3.26
CA TYR A 218 1.56 -16.53 1.91
C TYR A 218 0.64 -17.28 0.95
N LEU A 219 -0.09 -16.55 0.11
CA LEU A 219 -1.05 -17.08 -0.84
C LEU A 219 -0.73 -16.57 -2.25
N PRO A 220 -0.26 -17.43 -3.18
CA PRO A 220 -0.26 -17.13 -4.60
C PRO A 220 -1.71 -16.91 -5.07
N THR A 221 -1.98 -15.86 -5.84
CA THR A 221 -3.35 -15.58 -6.33
C THR A 221 -3.74 -16.47 -7.50
N ARG A 222 -2.75 -16.96 -8.24
CA ARG A 222 -2.93 -17.90 -9.36
C ARG A 222 -2.15 -19.19 -9.13
N ASP A 223 -2.67 -20.28 -9.68
CA ASP A 223 -2.00 -21.57 -9.71
C ASP A 223 -1.01 -21.66 -10.89
N ASN A 224 -0.33 -22.81 -11.01
CA ASN A 224 0.65 -23.06 -12.08
C ASN A 224 0.04 -23.09 -13.49
N GLN A 225 -1.29 -23.17 -13.62
CA GLN A 225 -2.02 -23.09 -14.88
C GLN A 225 -2.53 -21.67 -15.17
N GLY A 226 -2.23 -20.71 -14.29
CA GLY A 226 -2.68 -19.32 -14.40
C GLY A 226 -4.14 -19.10 -13.97
N LYS A 227 -4.83 -20.11 -13.42
CA LYS A 227 -6.19 -19.96 -12.89
C LYS A 227 -6.15 -19.40 -11.47
N LEU A 228 -7.24 -18.79 -11.03
CA LEU A 228 -7.35 -18.34 -9.64
C LEU A 228 -7.20 -19.52 -8.66
N ASN A 229 -6.34 -19.33 -7.65
CA ASN A 229 -5.96 -20.38 -6.70
C ASN A 229 -7.04 -20.60 -5.62
N GLY A 230 -8.13 -21.28 -5.99
CA GLY A 230 -9.27 -21.49 -5.09
C GLY A 230 -9.89 -20.18 -4.61
N LEU A 231 -9.84 -19.15 -5.47
CA LEU A 231 -10.35 -17.81 -5.22
C LEU A 231 -11.53 -17.55 -6.14
N GLU A 232 -12.58 -16.94 -5.59
CA GLU A 232 -13.75 -16.50 -6.35
C GLU A 232 -14.01 -15.02 -6.06
N ILE A 233 -14.04 -14.21 -7.12
CA ILE A 233 -14.33 -12.78 -7.02
C ILE A 233 -15.84 -12.61 -6.87
N VAL A 234 -16.31 -12.16 -5.71
CA VAL A 234 -17.74 -11.92 -5.51
C VAL A 234 -18.19 -10.71 -6.34
N ARG A 235 -17.41 -9.62 -6.28
CA ARG A 235 -17.60 -8.37 -7.03
C ARG A 235 -16.43 -7.42 -6.81
N LEU A 236 -16.28 -6.46 -7.72
CA LEU A 236 -15.49 -5.25 -7.44
C LEU A 236 -16.31 -4.25 -6.61
N LYS A 237 -15.61 -3.42 -5.83
CA LYS A 237 -16.21 -2.35 -5.02
C LYS A 237 -16.45 -1.13 -5.90
N ASP A 238 -17.65 -0.54 -5.78
CA ASP A 238 -17.92 0.81 -6.24
C ASP A 238 -17.46 1.80 -5.15
N LYS A 239 -16.56 2.72 -5.51
CA LYS A 239 -15.76 3.49 -4.55
C LYS A 239 -15.83 4.98 -4.85
N LEU A 240 -15.83 5.80 -3.79
CA LEU A 240 -15.74 7.26 -3.89
C LEU A 240 -14.54 7.72 -4.72
N GLY A 241 -13.34 7.21 -4.39
CA GLY A 241 -12.09 7.45 -5.11
C GLY A 241 -11.33 6.16 -5.29
N THR A 242 -10.08 6.25 -5.74
CA THR A 242 -9.24 5.11 -6.12
C THR A 242 -9.89 4.21 -7.18
N ARG A 243 -10.70 4.80 -8.07
CA ARG A 243 -11.53 4.06 -9.04
C ARG A 243 -10.69 3.25 -10.02
N GLN A 244 -9.45 3.65 -10.23
CA GLN A 244 -8.44 2.97 -11.04
C GLN A 244 -8.04 1.59 -10.46
N LEU A 245 -8.01 1.48 -9.12
CA LEU A 245 -7.50 0.32 -8.41
C LEU A 245 -8.57 -0.77 -8.34
N PRO A 246 -8.32 -2.00 -8.82
CA PRO A 246 -9.24 -3.11 -8.60
C PRO A 246 -9.25 -3.49 -7.12
N THR A 247 -10.39 -3.26 -6.47
CA THR A 247 -10.65 -3.68 -5.09
C THR A 247 -11.85 -4.60 -5.10
N ALA A 248 -11.69 -5.83 -4.61
CA ALA A 248 -12.76 -6.81 -4.63
C ALA A 248 -13.22 -7.25 -3.24
N GLU A 249 -14.32 -7.98 -3.25
CA GLU A 249 -14.65 -8.96 -2.23
C GLU A 249 -14.30 -10.34 -2.78
N MET A 250 -13.62 -11.15 -1.97
CA MET A 250 -13.04 -12.42 -2.40
C MET A 250 -13.47 -13.56 -1.47
N ASN A 251 -13.99 -14.64 -2.05
CA ASN A 251 -14.18 -15.90 -1.34
C ASN A 251 -12.92 -16.77 -1.50
N LEU A 252 -12.52 -17.39 -0.40
CA LEU A 252 -11.46 -18.39 -0.37
C LEU A 252 -12.15 -19.75 -0.18
N SER A 253 -11.97 -20.65 -1.13
CA SER A 253 -12.62 -21.96 -1.16
C SER A 253 -11.58 -23.05 -1.39
N GLY A 254 -10.84 -23.36 -0.34
CA GLY A 254 -9.69 -24.27 -0.41
C GLY A 254 -8.49 -23.63 -1.09
N SER A 255 -8.32 -22.30 -0.94
CA SER A 255 -7.19 -21.58 -1.52
C SER A 255 -5.87 -22.09 -0.94
N ARG A 256 -4.94 -22.49 -1.81
CA ARG A 256 -3.72 -23.18 -1.39
C ARG A 256 -2.66 -22.16 -0.98
N ALA A 257 -2.25 -22.17 0.28
CA ALA A 257 -1.32 -21.21 0.86
C ALA A 257 -0.20 -21.91 1.63
N VAL A 258 0.79 -21.12 2.02
CA VAL A 258 1.93 -21.56 2.84
C VAL A 258 1.86 -20.82 4.16
N ARG A 259 1.90 -21.57 5.26
CA ARG A 259 1.87 -21.00 6.62
C ARG A 259 3.21 -20.34 6.92
N VAL A 260 3.18 -19.04 7.24
CA VAL A 260 4.37 -18.20 7.46
C VAL A 260 4.63 -18.00 8.94
N THR A 261 3.59 -18.02 9.80
CA THR A 261 3.74 -17.96 11.26
C THR A 261 3.05 -19.14 11.93
N ARG A 262 3.48 -19.45 13.15
CA ARG A 262 2.90 -20.53 13.96
C ARG A 262 2.55 -20.03 15.35
N GLY A 263 1.56 -20.68 15.95
CA GLY A 263 1.13 -20.42 17.33
C GLY A 263 0.36 -19.11 17.49
N GLY A 264 -0.36 -18.66 16.45
CA GLY A 264 -1.19 -17.46 16.53
C GLY A 264 -0.40 -16.14 16.49
N ARG A 265 0.81 -16.15 15.93
CA ARG A 265 1.73 -14.99 15.89
C ARG A 265 1.57 -14.09 14.66
N GLY A 266 0.68 -14.44 13.75
CA GLY A 266 0.47 -13.77 12.47
C GLY A 266 0.16 -12.28 12.59
N LEU A 267 -0.67 -11.90 13.58
CA LEU A 267 -1.01 -10.49 13.79
C LEU A 267 0.24 -9.65 14.13
N GLY A 268 1.13 -10.16 14.99
CA GLY A 268 2.35 -9.44 15.36
C GLY A 268 3.31 -9.25 14.18
N VAL A 269 3.36 -10.21 13.25
CA VAL A 269 4.23 -10.15 12.07
C VAL A 269 3.67 -9.22 11.01
N ILE A 270 2.37 -9.33 10.70
CA ILE A 270 1.75 -8.53 9.63
C ILE A 270 1.68 -7.03 9.98
N MET A 271 1.78 -6.66 11.26
CA MET A 271 1.91 -5.24 11.65
C MET A 271 3.19 -4.58 11.14
N ASN A 272 4.24 -5.35 10.85
CA ASN A 272 5.44 -4.81 10.20
C ASN A 272 5.15 -4.41 8.75
N LEU A 273 4.39 -5.24 8.03
CA LEU A 273 3.89 -4.91 6.69
C LEU A 273 3.04 -3.64 6.77
N ALA A 274 2.11 -3.56 7.72
CA ALA A 274 1.28 -2.38 7.95
C ALA A 274 2.12 -1.12 8.28
N SER A 275 3.27 -1.27 8.93
CA SER A 275 4.15 -0.13 9.25
C SER A 275 4.79 0.45 7.98
N ILE A 276 5.18 -0.40 7.03
CA ILE A 276 5.69 0.03 5.72
C ILE A 276 4.57 0.67 4.89
N THR A 277 3.38 0.07 4.83
CA THR A 277 2.25 0.65 4.09
C THR A 277 1.80 1.99 4.66
N ARG A 278 1.87 2.18 6.00
CA ARG A 278 1.63 3.48 6.65
C ARG A 278 2.67 4.54 6.26
N VAL A 279 3.95 4.17 6.12
CA VAL A 279 4.99 5.10 5.60
C VAL A 279 4.66 5.50 4.15
N HIS A 280 4.29 4.55 3.30
CA HIS A 280 3.84 4.82 1.92
C HIS A 280 2.60 5.71 1.88
N ASN A 281 1.66 5.53 2.79
CA ASN A 281 0.49 6.38 2.93
C ASN A 281 0.89 7.82 3.26
N THR A 282 1.80 8.03 4.22
CA THR A 282 2.32 9.35 4.57
C THR A 282 3.00 10.02 3.38
N VAL A 283 3.81 9.28 2.62
CA VAL A 283 4.45 9.78 1.38
C VAL A 283 3.40 10.17 0.34
N SER A 284 2.39 9.33 0.12
CA SER A 284 1.31 9.57 -0.85
C SER A 284 0.45 10.79 -0.46
N ALA A 285 0.18 10.95 0.84
CA ALA A 285 -0.51 12.12 1.38
C ALA A 285 0.26 13.41 1.12
N ALA A 286 1.55 13.44 1.47
CA ALA A 286 2.42 14.58 1.20
C ALA A 286 2.49 14.91 -0.31
N ALA A 287 2.60 13.88 -1.16
CA ALA A 287 2.65 14.05 -2.60
C ALA A 287 1.33 14.59 -3.18
N GLY A 288 0.19 14.11 -2.69
CA GLY A 288 -1.14 14.59 -3.07
C GLY A 288 -1.33 16.07 -2.72
N MET A 289 -0.97 16.46 -1.48
CA MET A 289 -0.97 17.86 -1.04
C MET A 289 -0.10 18.74 -1.94
N ARG A 290 1.11 18.28 -2.25
CA ARG A 290 2.01 19.01 -3.16
C ARG A 290 1.41 19.16 -4.55
N ARG A 291 0.76 18.11 -5.08
CA ARG A 291 0.21 18.12 -6.45
C ARG A 291 -0.90 19.16 -6.61
N ILE A 292 -1.92 19.14 -5.77
CA ILE A 292 -3.04 20.09 -5.90
C ILE A 292 -2.54 21.54 -5.73
N LEU A 293 -1.59 21.76 -4.81
CA LEU A 293 -0.97 23.06 -4.61
C LEU A 293 -0.17 23.56 -5.82
N GLN A 294 0.59 22.67 -6.48
CA GLN A 294 1.31 23.03 -7.71
C GLN A 294 0.35 23.43 -8.83
N LEU A 295 -0.74 22.69 -9.00
CA LEU A 295 -1.78 23.02 -9.98
C LEU A 295 -2.42 24.38 -9.65
N ALA A 296 -2.77 24.61 -8.38
CA ALA A 296 -3.41 25.87 -7.94
C ALA A 296 -2.48 27.08 -8.13
N LYS A 297 -1.18 26.92 -7.84
CA LYS A 297 -0.18 27.97 -8.09
C LYS A 297 -0.02 28.28 -9.58
N ASP A 298 0.04 27.26 -10.44
CA ASP A 298 0.12 27.50 -11.87
C ASP A 298 -1.15 28.18 -12.40
N TYR A 299 -2.33 27.72 -11.95
CA TYR A 299 -3.62 28.32 -12.31
C TYR A 299 -3.72 29.79 -11.88
N SER A 300 -3.21 30.14 -10.69
CA SER A 300 -3.29 31.51 -10.17
C SER A 300 -2.46 32.53 -10.94
N THR A 301 -1.47 32.08 -11.73
CA THR A 301 -0.68 32.93 -12.64
C THR A 301 -1.38 33.23 -13.96
N LYS A 302 -2.49 32.51 -14.26
CA LYS A 302 -3.21 32.56 -15.53
C LYS A 302 -4.63 33.10 -15.36
N ARG A 303 -5.29 32.74 -14.27
CA ARG A 303 -6.67 33.15 -14.00
C ARG A 303 -6.72 34.57 -13.48
N GLU A 304 -7.64 35.36 -14.01
CA GLU A 304 -7.96 36.70 -13.54
C GLU A 304 -9.32 36.75 -12.83
N ALA A 305 -9.40 37.59 -11.80
CA ALA A 305 -10.62 38.01 -11.13
C ALA A 305 -10.44 39.43 -10.61
N PHE A 306 -11.50 40.24 -10.65
CA PHE A 306 -11.45 41.65 -10.22
C PHE A 306 -10.33 42.45 -10.93
N GLY A 307 -10.07 42.16 -12.22
CA GLY A 307 -9.09 42.86 -13.06
C GLY A 307 -7.61 42.57 -12.74
N ARG A 308 -7.32 41.52 -11.95
CA ARG A 308 -5.97 41.12 -11.56
C ARG A 308 -5.81 39.61 -11.63
N LYS A 309 -4.58 39.12 -11.73
CA LYS A 309 -4.31 37.69 -11.60
C LYS A 309 -4.59 37.24 -10.17
N LEU A 310 -5.04 36.00 -9.98
CA LEU A 310 -5.31 35.49 -8.62
C LEU A 310 -4.07 35.55 -7.72
N MET A 311 -2.87 35.36 -8.29
CA MET A 311 -1.60 35.49 -7.56
C MET A 311 -1.32 36.91 -7.02
N GLU A 312 -2.08 37.92 -7.44
CA GLU A 312 -1.95 39.32 -7.00
C GLU A 312 -2.99 39.68 -5.92
N LEU A 313 -3.96 38.79 -5.66
CA LEU A 313 -5.01 39.01 -4.66
C LEU A 313 -4.53 38.52 -3.28
N PRO A 314 -4.39 39.39 -2.26
CA PRO A 314 -3.80 39.03 -0.98
C PRO A 314 -4.48 37.84 -0.28
N ALA A 315 -5.82 37.77 -0.34
CA ALA A 315 -6.58 36.67 0.24
C ALA A 315 -6.27 35.31 -0.43
N HIS A 316 -6.10 35.29 -1.76
CA HIS A 316 -5.76 34.07 -2.49
C HIS A 316 -4.31 33.64 -2.20
N VAL A 317 -3.38 34.59 -2.12
CA VAL A 317 -1.99 34.32 -1.74
C VAL A 317 -1.90 33.77 -0.31
N ALA A 318 -2.69 34.31 0.63
CA ALA A 318 -2.76 33.80 2.00
C ALA A 318 -3.25 32.34 2.03
N ALA A 319 -4.32 32.02 1.29
CA ALA A 319 -4.81 30.64 1.18
C ALA A 319 -3.76 29.69 0.59
N LEU A 320 -3.06 30.09 -0.48
CA LEU A 320 -1.95 29.29 -1.04
C LEU A 320 -0.79 29.12 -0.05
N ALA A 321 -0.51 30.13 0.77
CA ALA A 321 0.54 30.07 1.78
C ALA A 321 0.19 29.09 2.91
N GLU A 322 -1.06 29.06 3.37
CA GLU A 322 -1.55 28.06 4.34
C GLU A 322 -1.33 26.63 3.81
N LEU A 323 -1.78 26.35 2.59
CA LEU A 323 -1.61 25.02 1.98
C LEU A 323 -0.13 24.66 1.77
N GLU A 324 0.73 25.64 1.47
CA GLU A 324 2.17 25.43 1.31
C GLU A 324 2.85 25.06 2.63
N VAL A 325 2.44 25.67 3.75
CA VAL A 325 2.97 25.32 5.08
C VAL A 325 2.67 23.86 5.40
N GLU A 326 1.43 23.42 5.21
CA GLU A 326 1.02 22.03 5.44
C GLU A 326 1.80 21.05 4.53
N ALA A 327 1.88 21.36 3.23
CA ALA A 327 2.60 20.50 2.28
C ALA A 327 4.10 20.41 2.59
N ARG A 328 4.73 21.49 3.07
CA ARG A 328 6.14 21.48 3.50
C ARG A 328 6.34 20.70 4.79
N ALA A 329 5.47 20.88 5.78
CA ALA A 329 5.54 20.15 7.05
C ALA A 329 5.44 18.64 6.81
N ALA A 330 4.47 18.20 6.00
CA ALA A 330 4.32 16.81 5.60
C ALA A 330 5.54 16.30 4.80
N SER A 331 6.17 17.15 3.98
CA SER A 331 7.39 16.81 3.24
C SER A 331 8.57 16.52 4.16
N CYS A 332 8.78 17.37 5.16
CA CYS A 332 9.83 17.15 6.17
C CYS A 332 9.56 15.86 6.97
N LEU A 333 8.30 15.61 7.34
CA LEU A 333 7.92 14.44 8.12
C LEU A 333 8.18 13.13 7.38
N TRP A 334 7.77 13.00 6.10
CA TRP A 334 8.03 11.75 5.37
C TRP A 334 9.52 11.54 5.09
N LEU A 335 10.29 12.62 4.87
CA LEU A 335 11.75 12.54 4.70
C LEU A 335 12.43 12.01 5.98
N GLU A 336 11.99 12.48 7.15
CA GLU A 336 12.52 12.00 8.43
C GLU A 336 12.15 10.53 8.67
N MET A 337 10.91 10.12 8.36
CA MET A 337 10.53 8.71 8.42
C MET A 337 11.37 7.85 7.48
N ALA A 338 11.63 8.32 6.26
CA ALA A 338 12.46 7.61 5.29
C ALA A 338 13.90 7.43 5.80
N ARG A 339 14.47 8.48 6.41
CA ARG A 339 15.80 8.46 7.02
C ARG A 339 15.86 7.45 8.17
N LEU A 340 14.92 7.52 9.10
CA LEU A 340 14.83 6.62 10.25
C LEU A 340 14.65 5.16 9.79
N LEU A 341 13.74 4.90 8.86
CA LEU A 341 13.52 3.56 8.31
C LEU A 341 14.78 3.02 7.64
N GLY A 342 15.47 3.83 6.82
CA GLY A 342 16.74 3.43 6.21
C GLY A 342 17.81 3.05 7.23
N ARG A 343 17.96 3.81 8.31
CA ARG A 343 18.89 3.48 9.41
C ARG A 343 18.50 2.21 10.17
N ILE A 344 17.20 1.98 10.37
CA ILE A 344 16.68 0.77 11.01
C ILE A 344 16.93 -0.44 10.11
N GLU A 345 16.70 -0.34 8.81
CA GLU A 345 17.00 -1.39 7.84
C GLU A 345 18.50 -1.69 7.75
N ALA A 346 19.34 -0.67 7.88
CA ALA A 346 20.79 -0.77 7.93
C ALA A 346 21.34 -1.32 9.26
N ALA A 347 20.50 -1.43 10.30
CA ALA A 347 20.91 -1.75 11.68
C ALA A 347 21.93 -0.76 12.27
N THR A 348 21.78 0.52 11.95
CA THR A 348 22.62 1.63 12.44
C THR A 348 21.83 2.69 13.22
N ALA A 349 20.51 2.51 13.34
CA ALA A 349 19.67 3.36 14.18
C ALA A 349 19.99 3.17 15.66
N ALA A 350 20.03 4.28 16.41
CA ALA A 350 20.07 4.21 17.85
C ALA A 350 18.70 3.75 18.43
N ASN A 351 18.69 3.37 19.72
CA ASN A 351 17.47 2.87 20.37
C ASN A 351 16.36 3.94 20.40
N ASP A 352 16.72 5.19 20.67
CA ASP A 352 15.81 6.33 20.65
C ASP A 352 15.25 6.58 19.24
N GLU A 353 16.07 6.50 18.20
CA GLU A 353 15.61 6.60 16.81
C GLU A 353 14.61 5.51 16.43
N THR A 354 14.83 4.29 16.89
CA THR A 354 13.89 3.18 16.68
C THR A 354 12.56 3.43 17.39
N MET A 355 12.60 3.96 18.63
CA MET A 355 11.40 4.32 19.38
C MET A 355 10.66 5.50 18.74
N ILE A 356 11.39 6.52 18.27
CA ILE A 356 10.83 7.66 17.54
C ILE A 356 10.15 7.18 16.27
N PHE A 357 10.78 6.30 15.50
CA PHE A 357 10.17 5.76 14.29
C PHE A 357 8.86 5.03 14.59
N ARG A 358 8.84 4.14 15.61
CA ARG A 358 7.60 3.45 16.02
C ARG A 358 6.49 4.43 16.38
N LEU A 359 6.80 5.52 17.09
CA LEU A 359 5.84 6.58 17.40
C LEU A 359 5.38 7.35 16.16
N LEU A 360 6.31 7.67 15.25
CA LEU A 360 6.00 8.47 14.06
C LEU A 360 5.17 7.71 13.02
N VAL A 361 5.24 6.38 12.95
CA VAL A 361 4.44 5.58 12.01
C VAL A 361 2.92 5.86 12.11
N PRO A 362 2.25 5.64 13.26
CA PRO A 362 0.82 5.93 13.38
C PRO A 362 0.52 7.43 13.36
N LEU A 363 1.36 8.24 14.01
CA LEU A 363 1.16 9.69 14.11
C LEU A 363 1.19 10.38 12.75
N SER A 364 2.21 10.06 11.93
CA SER A 364 2.34 10.64 10.60
C SER A 364 1.20 10.22 9.67
N LYS A 365 0.82 8.93 9.71
CA LYS A 365 -0.26 8.40 8.88
C LYS A 365 -1.59 9.05 9.23
N LEU A 366 -1.87 9.21 10.52
CA LEU A 366 -3.04 9.92 11.02
C LEU A 366 -3.04 11.38 10.56
N LEU A 367 -1.96 12.10 10.85
CA LEU A 367 -1.88 13.55 10.64
C LEU A 367 -1.95 13.89 9.16
N THR A 368 -1.06 13.31 8.36
CA THR A 368 -0.97 13.59 6.92
C THR A 368 -2.18 13.08 6.15
N GLY A 369 -2.79 11.96 6.58
CA GLY A 369 -4.03 11.46 5.99
C GLY A 369 -5.19 12.45 6.14
N ARG A 370 -5.30 13.13 7.29
CA ARG A 370 -6.30 14.19 7.50
C ARG A 370 -5.95 15.47 6.75
N GLN A 371 -4.70 15.94 6.87
CA GLN A 371 -4.23 17.13 6.16
C GLN A 371 -4.43 17.00 4.65
N ALA A 372 -4.21 15.82 4.07
CA ALA A 372 -4.42 15.60 2.64
C ALA A 372 -5.86 15.86 2.19
N VAL A 373 -6.86 15.48 3.00
CA VAL A 373 -8.27 15.76 2.69
C VAL A 373 -8.55 17.26 2.75
N ASP A 374 -8.10 17.92 3.82
CA ASP A 374 -8.34 19.36 4.01
C ASP A 374 -7.65 20.19 2.92
N VAL A 375 -6.39 19.86 2.59
CA VAL A 375 -5.62 20.52 1.54
C VAL A 375 -6.20 20.23 0.16
N ALA A 376 -6.68 19.02 -0.12
CA ALA A 376 -7.33 18.72 -1.39
C ALA A 376 -8.64 19.49 -1.54
N SER A 377 -9.45 19.55 -0.48
CA SER A 377 -10.74 20.28 -0.47
C SER A 377 -10.54 21.78 -0.70
N LYS A 378 -9.70 22.43 0.11
CA LYS A 378 -9.32 23.84 -0.10
C LYS A 378 -8.65 24.05 -1.45
N GLY A 379 -7.83 23.09 -1.88
CA GLY A 379 -7.08 23.15 -3.13
C GLY A 379 -7.97 23.17 -4.37
N ILE A 380 -9.04 22.35 -4.42
CA ILE A 380 -9.99 22.39 -5.53
C ILE A 380 -10.85 23.67 -5.50
N GLU A 381 -11.14 24.21 -4.32
CA GLU A 381 -11.88 25.49 -4.18
C GLU A 381 -11.14 26.66 -4.84
N LEU A 382 -9.79 26.64 -4.85
CA LEU A 382 -8.97 27.66 -5.52
C LEU A 382 -9.18 27.74 -7.05
N PHE A 383 -9.81 26.73 -7.65
CA PHE A 383 -10.20 26.71 -9.07
C PHE A 383 -11.66 27.18 -9.29
N GLY A 384 -12.41 27.41 -8.22
CA GLY A 384 -13.84 27.74 -8.28
C GLY A 384 -14.65 26.61 -8.90
N GLY A 385 -15.62 26.96 -9.75
CA GLY A 385 -16.48 25.98 -10.42
C GLY A 385 -15.73 24.90 -11.20
N ALA A 386 -14.58 25.23 -11.81
CA ALA A 386 -13.75 24.26 -12.53
C ALA A 386 -13.19 23.17 -11.60
N GLY A 387 -12.87 23.50 -10.35
CA GLY A 387 -12.42 22.53 -9.35
C GLY A 387 -13.45 21.47 -8.99
N TYR A 388 -14.72 21.71 -9.33
CA TYR A 388 -15.83 20.80 -9.08
C TYR A 388 -16.21 19.95 -10.31
N MET A 389 -15.66 20.24 -11.49
CA MET A 389 -16.00 19.53 -12.73
C MET A 389 -15.05 18.35 -12.96
N GLU A 390 -15.59 17.14 -13.08
CA GLU A 390 -14.82 15.87 -13.18
C GLU A 390 -13.95 15.77 -14.44
N ASP A 391 -14.35 16.39 -15.53
CA ASP A 391 -13.61 16.41 -16.80
C ASP A 391 -12.26 17.14 -16.68
N THR A 392 -12.16 18.13 -15.78
CA THR A 392 -10.89 18.81 -15.45
C THR A 392 -9.87 17.89 -14.75
N GLY A 393 -10.34 16.80 -14.14
CA GLY A 393 -9.54 15.89 -13.32
C GLY A 393 -9.21 16.40 -11.92
N LEU A 394 -9.64 17.62 -11.55
CA LEU A 394 -9.39 18.19 -10.23
C LEU A 394 -10.15 17.48 -9.10
N PRO A 395 -11.45 17.12 -9.24
CA PRO A 395 -12.20 16.44 -8.17
C PRO A 395 -11.58 15.11 -7.73
N ALA A 396 -10.88 14.41 -8.64
CA ALA A 396 -10.18 13.16 -8.33
C ALA A 396 -9.17 13.33 -7.18
N HIS A 397 -8.51 14.50 -7.06
CA HIS A 397 -7.59 14.77 -5.95
C HIS A 397 -8.26 14.71 -4.58
N LEU A 398 -9.50 15.21 -4.46
CA LEU A 398 -10.27 15.14 -3.22
C LEU A 398 -10.82 13.74 -2.98
N ARG A 399 -11.43 13.12 -4.00
CA ARG A 399 -11.98 11.77 -3.91
C ARG A 399 -10.92 10.75 -3.50
N ASP A 400 -9.73 10.85 -4.07
CA ASP A 400 -8.62 9.96 -3.79
C ASP A 400 -7.94 10.29 -2.45
N ALA A 401 -7.81 11.57 -2.06
CA ALA A 401 -7.25 11.94 -0.75
C ALA A 401 -8.07 11.37 0.42
N GLN A 402 -9.39 11.24 0.27
CA GLN A 402 -10.28 10.72 1.32
C GLN A 402 -9.92 9.32 1.79
N VAL A 403 -9.34 8.47 0.92
CA VAL A 403 -8.97 7.10 1.30
C VAL A 403 -7.84 7.06 2.34
N LEU A 404 -6.95 8.06 2.32
CA LEU A 404 -5.72 8.08 3.13
C LEU A 404 -6.00 8.16 4.64
N ALA A 405 -7.14 8.75 5.01
CA ALA A 405 -7.61 8.80 6.40
C ALA A 405 -8.34 7.51 6.84
N ILE A 406 -8.60 6.57 5.92
CA ILE A 406 -9.46 5.39 6.14
C ILE A 406 -8.65 4.09 6.14
N TRP A 407 -8.00 3.75 5.02
CA TRP A 407 -7.30 2.47 4.87
C TRP A 407 -6.04 2.40 5.77
N GLU A 408 -5.49 1.21 5.98
CA GLU A 408 -4.35 0.98 6.91
C GLU A 408 -4.58 1.50 8.34
N GLY A 409 -5.84 1.67 8.73
CA GLY A 409 -6.33 2.10 10.05
C GLY A 409 -6.75 3.58 10.10
N THR A 410 -7.97 3.84 10.58
CA THR A 410 -8.55 5.19 10.65
C THR A 410 -7.81 6.09 11.65
N SER A 411 -8.05 7.41 11.61
CA SER A 411 -7.42 8.35 12.56
C SER A 411 -7.57 7.91 14.02
N ASN A 412 -8.74 7.44 14.45
CA ASN A 412 -8.94 7.02 15.83
C ASN A 412 -8.20 5.72 16.15
N VAL A 413 -8.11 4.79 15.20
CA VAL A 413 -7.32 3.56 15.35
C VAL A 413 -5.83 3.89 15.48
N GLN A 414 -5.31 4.79 14.65
CA GLN A 414 -3.92 5.23 14.75
C GLN A 414 -3.64 6.00 16.04
N ALA A 415 -4.61 6.76 16.57
CA ALA A 415 -4.42 7.49 17.82
C ALA A 415 -4.30 6.56 19.04
N MET A 416 -4.82 5.33 18.95
CA MET A 416 -4.71 4.31 20.00
C MET A 416 -3.44 3.45 19.86
N ASP A 417 -2.81 3.40 18.68
CA ASP A 417 -1.57 2.66 18.38
C ASP A 417 -0.30 3.44 18.72
#